data_AF-A0A7Y5VBF2-F1
#
_entry.id   AF-A0A7Y5VBF2-F1
#
_cell.length_a   1.000
_cell.length_b   1.000
_cell.length_c   1.000
_cell.angle_alpha   90.00
_cell.angle_beta   90.00
_cell.angle_gamma   90.00
#
_symmetry.space_group_name_H-M   'P 1'
#
loop_
_entity.id
_entity.type
_entity.pdbx_description
1 polymer ?
#
loop_
_entity_poly.entity_id
_entity_poly.type
_entity_poly.pdbx_seq_one_letter_code
_entity_poly.pdbx_strand_id
1 'polypeptide(L)'
;ELPAALDAVVAAGVNRVLTSGGAPSALDGAATLESLVRQAGGRVTVVAGGRVDAAAVQGLVRAGVRELHVGNDPRRLAAVIAAAGG
;
A
#
# COMPACT_ATOMS: atom_id res chain seq x y z
N GLU A 1 -2.96 8.19 15.82
CA GLU A 1 -3.49 7.01 15.10
C GLU A 1 -3.61 7.22 13.59
N LEU A 2 -3.34 6.17 12.80
CA LEU A 2 -3.33 6.19 11.33
C LEU A 2 -4.65 6.70 10.68
N PRO A 3 -5.85 6.34 11.16
CA PRO A 3 -7.10 6.84 10.59
C PRO A 3 -7.22 8.37 10.60
N ALA A 4 -6.89 9.01 11.72
CA ALA A 4 -6.95 10.48 11.84
C ALA A 4 -5.88 11.16 10.96
N ALA A 5 -4.71 10.54 10.82
CA ALA A 5 -3.67 11.03 9.92
C ALA A 5 -4.11 10.96 8.45
N LEU A 6 -4.83 9.91 8.05
CA LEU A 6 -5.38 9.78 6.70
C LEU A 6 -6.38 10.90 6.40
N ASP A 7 -7.29 11.21 7.33
CA ASP A 7 -8.26 12.30 7.15
C ASP A 7 -7.56 13.67 7.03
N ALA A 8 -6.49 13.90 7.78
CA ALA A 8 -5.68 15.12 7.66
C ALA A 8 -5.00 15.22 6.28
N VAL A 9 -4.48 14.11 5.75
CA VAL A 9 -3.88 14.04 4.41
C VAL A 9 -4.92 14.32 3.32
N VAL A 10 -6.14 13.79 3.47
CA VAL A 10 -7.27 14.09 2.57
C VAL A 10 -7.63 15.58 2.63
N ALA A 11 -7.75 16.15 3.83
CA ALA A 11 -8.08 17.57 4.00
C ALA A 11 -7.00 18.50 3.41
N ALA A 12 -5.73 18.08 3.43
CA ALA A 12 -4.62 18.80 2.81
C ALA A 12 -4.62 18.71 1.26
N GLY A 13 -5.52 17.94 0.65
CA GLY A 13 -5.62 17.81 -0.81
C GLY A 13 -4.55 16.90 -1.44
N VAL A 14 -3.91 16.05 -0.65
CA VAL A 14 -2.88 15.10 -1.14
C VAL A 14 -3.53 14.00 -1.96
N ASN A 15 -2.95 13.68 -3.13
CA ASN A 15 -3.51 12.65 -4.01
C ASN A 15 -3.12 11.22 -3.62
N ARG A 16 -1.94 11.02 -3.00
CA ARG A 16 -1.40 9.69 -2.68
C ARG A 16 -0.67 9.68 -1.35
N VAL A 17 -0.83 8.61 -0.57
CA VAL A 17 -0.09 8.37 0.67
C VAL A 17 0.66 7.05 0.60
N LEU A 18 1.97 7.09 0.85
CA LEU A 18 2.82 5.92 0.94
C LEU A 18 2.90 5.44 2.38
N THR A 19 2.53 4.18 2.64
CA THR A 19 2.58 3.60 3.99
C THR A 19 2.71 2.08 3.97
N SER A 20 3.28 1.52 5.04
CA SER A 20 3.27 0.08 5.33
C SER A 20 2.05 -0.34 6.16
N GLY A 21 1.14 0.58 6.49
CA GLY A 21 0.08 0.34 7.47
C GLY A 21 0.57 0.40 8.93
N GLY A 22 1.71 1.07 9.18
CA GLY A 22 2.32 1.19 10.51
C GLY A 22 3.08 -0.05 10.96
N ALA A 23 3.33 -1.01 10.06
CA ALA A 23 4.02 -2.26 10.35
C ALA A 23 5.42 -2.32 9.71
N PRO A 24 6.28 -3.28 10.11
CA PRO A 24 7.62 -3.40 9.54
C PRO A 24 7.64 -3.68 8.03
N SER A 25 6.63 -4.37 7.49
CA SER A 25 6.40 -4.51 6.06
C SER A 25 4.95 -4.21 5.70
N ALA A 26 4.70 -3.90 4.42
CA ALA A 26 3.33 -3.70 3.95
C ALA A 26 2.45 -4.94 4.15
N LEU A 27 3.03 -6.15 4.00
CA LEU A 27 2.29 -7.40 4.21
C LEU A 27 1.90 -7.59 5.68
N ASP A 28 2.81 -7.27 6.62
CA ASP A 28 2.51 -7.31 8.05
C ASP A 28 1.39 -6.32 8.42
N GLY A 29 1.30 -5.20 7.70
CA GLY A 29 0.28 -4.17 7.89
C GLY A 29 -0.96 -4.32 7.01
N ALA A 30 -1.15 -5.46 6.33
CA ALA A 30 -2.21 -5.63 5.33
C ALA A 30 -3.62 -5.33 5.86
N ALA A 31 -3.94 -5.73 7.10
CA ALA A 31 -5.24 -5.45 7.72
C ALA A 31 -5.46 -3.94 7.98
N THR A 32 -4.39 -3.23 8.38
CA THR A 32 -4.44 -1.77 8.52
C THR A 32 -4.56 -1.10 7.17
N LEU A 33 -3.80 -1.54 6.16
CA LEU A 33 -3.90 -1.05 4.79
C LEU A 33 -5.30 -1.21 4.23
N GLU A 34 -5.94 -2.37 4.45
CA GLU A 34 -7.33 -2.61 4.03
C GLU A 34 -8.30 -1.60 4.67
N SER A 35 -8.13 -1.34 5.98
CA SER A 35 -8.93 -0.34 6.68
C SER A 35 -8.71 1.06 6.13
N LEU A 36 -7.47 1.43 5.82
CA LEU A 36 -7.13 2.73 5.23
C LEU A 36 -7.65 2.88 3.80
N VAL A 37 -7.57 1.83 2.98
CA VAL A 37 -8.13 1.82 1.62
C VAL A 37 -9.64 2.02 1.68
N ARG A 38 -10.34 1.29 2.56
CA ARG A 38 -11.79 1.47 2.77
C ARG A 38 -12.13 2.88 3.24
N GLN A 39 -11.41 3.39 4.24
CA GLN A 39 -11.62 4.74 4.77
C GLN A 39 -11.34 5.80 3.70
N ALA A 40 -10.28 5.66 2.92
CA ALA A 40 -9.92 6.61 1.87
C ALA A 40 -11.07 6.78 0.87
N GLY A 41 -11.76 5.70 0.51
CA GLY A 41 -12.96 5.76 -0.33
C GLY A 41 -12.71 6.44 -1.68
N GLY A 42 -11.49 6.35 -2.21
CA GLY A 42 -11.08 7.00 -3.45
C GLY A 42 -10.70 8.48 -3.34
N ARG A 43 -10.81 9.11 -2.16
CA ARG A 43 -10.43 10.52 -1.94
C ARG A 43 -8.91 10.74 -1.98
N VAL A 44 -8.16 9.72 -1.59
CA VAL A 44 -6.70 9.65 -1.65
C VAL A 44 -6.31 8.22 -2.00
N THR A 45 -5.27 8.03 -2.81
CA THR A 45 -4.75 6.69 -3.09
C THR A 45 -3.81 6.24 -1.99
N VAL A 46 -4.08 5.08 -1.38
CA VAL A 46 -3.14 4.41 -0.48
C VAL A 46 -2.18 3.56 -1.32
N VAL A 47 -0.89 3.90 -1.23
CA VAL A 47 0.20 3.17 -1.88
C VAL A 47 0.90 2.30 -0.84
N ALA A 48 0.88 0.99 -1.03
CA ALA A 48 1.59 0.10 -0.12
C ALA A 48 3.10 0.16 -0.36
N GLY A 49 3.85 0.40 0.70
CA GLY A 49 5.31 0.40 0.68
C GLY A 49 5.90 -0.18 1.96
N GLY A 50 7.19 -0.51 1.93
CA GLY A 50 7.87 -1.19 3.04
C GLY A 50 8.07 -2.67 2.73
N ARG A 51 9.22 -2.99 2.13
CA ARG A 51 9.64 -4.36 1.76
C ARG A 51 8.58 -5.13 0.95
N VAL A 52 8.01 -4.49 -0.08
CA VAL A 52 7.12 -5.16 -1.04
C VAL A 52 7.95 -6.08 -1.94
N ASP A 53 7.64 -7.38 -1.92
CA ASP A 53 8.19 -8.40 -2.81
C ASP A 53 7.05 -9.19 -3.49
N ALA A 54 7.41 -10.17 -4.33
CA ALA A 54 6.45 -10.97 -5.08
C ALA A 54 5.46 -11.73 -4.19
N ALA A 55 5.88 -12.19 -3.00
CA ALA A 55 5.03 -12.94 -2.08
C ALA A 55 3.96 -12.05 -1.43
N ALA A 56 4.27 -10.76 -1.23
CA ALA A 56 3.34 -9.80 -0.65
C ALA A 56 2.20 -9.39 -1.60
N VAL A 57 2.40 -9.46 -2.93
CA VAL A 57 1.47 -8.88 -3.93
C VAL A 57 0.04 -9.35 -3.72
N GLN A 58 -0.20 -10.66 -3.63
CA GLN A 58 -1.55 -11.21 -3.51
C GLN A 58 -2.24 -10.80 -2.21
N GLY A 59 -1.50 -10.70 -1.11
CA GLY A 59 -2.03 -10.21 0.17
C GLY A 59 -2.43 -8.73 0.10
N LEU A 60 -1.61 -7.91 -0.55
CA LEU A 60 -1.87 -6.47 -0.72
C LEU A 60 -3.04 -6.20 -1.68
N VAL A 61 -3.16 -6.98 -2.75
CA VAL A 61 -4.31 -6.92 -3.66
C VAL A 61 -5.60 -7.29 -2.94
N ARG A 62 -5.59 -8.34 -2.11
CA ARG A 62 -6.76 -8.71 -1.28
C ARG A 62 -7.12 -7.63 -0.25
N ALA A 63 -6.13 -6.90 0.26
CA ALA A 63 -6.34 -5.72 1.10
C ALA A 63 -6.90 -4.51 0.31
N GLY A 64 -7.15 -4.63 -0.99
CA GLY A 64 -7.72 -3.58 -1.83
C GLY A 64 -6.71 -2.52 -2.30
N VAL A 65 -5.41 -2.72 -2.03
CA VAL A 65 -4.36 -1.82 -2.53
C VAL A 65 -4.24 -1.95 -4.04
N ARG A 66 -4.18 -0.82 -4.73
CA ARG A 66 -4.06 -0.76 -6.19
C ARG A 66 -2.70 -0.27 -6.68
N GLU A 67 -1.88 0.26 -5.78
CA GLU A 67 -0.57 0.81 -6.12
C GLU A 67 0.48 0.32 -5.12
N LEU A 68 1.61 -0.13 -5.65
CA LEU A 68 2.73 -0.65 -4.89
C LEU A 68 3.96 0.22 -5.11
N HIS A 69 4.66 0.55 -4.03
CA HIS A 69 5.98 1.18 -4.10
C HIS A 69 7.07 0.13 -3.86
N VAL A 70 7.80 -0.19 -4.93
CA VAL A 70 8.90 -1.15 -4.91
C VAL A 70 10.22 -0.38 -4.93
N GLY A 71 11.20 -0.84 -4.14
CA GLY A 71 12.53 -0.23 -4.09
C GLY A 71 13.30 -0.35 -5.42
N ASN A 72 14.53 0.16 -5.44
CA ASN A 72 15.34 0.28 -6.66
C ASN A 72 16.04 -1.00 -7.14
N ASP A 73 15.73 -2.17 -6.58
CA ASP A 73 16.31 -3.44 -7.02
C ASP A 73 15.55 -3.96 -8.27
N PRO A 74 16.20 -4.00 -9.45
CA PRO A 74 15.55 -4.42 -10.69
C PRO A 74 15.10 -5.87 -10.65
N ARG A 75 15.77 -6.75 -9.89
CA ARG A 75 15.37 -8.16 -9.76
C ARG A 75 14.07 -8.27 -8.97
N ARG A 76 13.96 -7.49 -7.88
CA ARG A 76 12.74 -7.42 -7.09
C ARG A 76 11.58 -6.83 -7.88
N LEU A 77 11.82 -5.74 -8.63
CA LEU A 77 10.80 -5.12 -9.47
C LEU A 77 10.25 -6.13 -10.50
N ALA A 78 11.12 -6.86 -11.19
CA ALA A 78 10.71 -7.89 -12.15
C ALA A 78 9.84 -8.97 -11.50
N ALA A 79 10.23 -9.45 -10.30
CA ALA A 79 9.46 -10.46 -9.57
C ALA A 79 8.07 -9.94 -9.13
N VAL A 80 7.98 -8.69 -8.68
CA VAL A 80 6.69 -8.05 -8.31
C VAL A 80 5.79 -7.88 -9.53
N ILE A 81 6.34 -7.43 -10.66
CA ILE A 81 5.58 -7.29 -11.92
C ILE A 81 5.02 -8.64 -12.35
N ALA A 82 5.84 -9.70 -12.32
CA ALA A 82 5.38 -11.05 -12.66
C ALA A 82 4.26 -11.55 -11.74
N ALA A 83 4.34 -11.26 -10.43
CA ALA A 83 3.31 -11.65 -9.46
C ALA A 83 2.01 -10.82 -9.55
N ALA A 84 2.06 -9.63 -10.16
CA ALA A 84 0.92 -8.74 -10.36
C ALA A 84 0.17 -9.00 -11.68
N GLY A 85 0.81 -9.63 -12.67
CA GLY A 85 0.25 -9.91 -13.99
C GLY A 85 -0.51 -11.23 -14.14
N GLY A 86 -0.98 -11.81 -13.03
CA GLY A 86 -1.79 -13.04 -12.99
C GLY A 86 -3.28 -12.76 -12.99
#